data_AF-X1PUZ2-F1
#
_entry.id   AF-X1PUZ2-F1
#
_cell.length_a   1.000
_cell.length_b   1.000
_cell.length_c   1.000
_cell.angle_alpha   90.00
_cell.angle_beta   90.00
_cell.angle_gamma   90.00
#
_symmetry.space_group_name_H-M   'P 1'
#
loop_
_entity.id
_entity.type
_entity.pdbx_description
1 polymer ?
#
loop_
_entity_poly.entity_id
_entity_poly.type
_entity_poly.pdbx_seq_one_letter_code
_entity_poly.pdbx_strand_id
1 'polypeptide(L)' 'MSNAGFDKFRGSDNYVTSEALRNAVNVAIALTRPLLVRGEPGTGKTLLAHSIAQDIGKKLIVWNIKSTTKAQ' A
#
# COMPACT_ATOMS: atom_id res chain seq x y z
N MET A 1 2.64 14.86 -25.38
CA MET A 1 3.07 14.32 -24.07
C MET A 1 1.97 13.41 -23.56
N SER A 2 2.13 12.11 -23.67
CA SER A 2 1.13 11.15 -23.17
C SER A 2 1.06 11.28 -21.65
N ASN A 3 -0.05 11.82 -21.14
CA ASN A 3 -0.36 11.81 -19.72
C ASN A 3 -0.69 10.36 -19.33
N ALA A 4 0.34 9.54 -19.12
CA ALA A 4 0.17 8.20 -18.63
C ALA A 4 -0.33 8.32 -17.19
N GLY A 5 -1.61 8.05 -16.96
CA GLY A 5 -2.18 8.00 -15.60
C GLY A 5 -1.41 6.98 -14.76
N PHE A 6 -1.24 7.26 -13.47
CA PHE A 6 -0.68 6.32 -12.49
C PHE A 6 -1.80 5.47 -11.86
N ASP A 7 -1.43 4.34 -11.27
CA ASP A 7 -2.39 3.50 -10.53
C ASP A 7 -2.95 4.26 -9.34
N LYS A 8 -4.28 4.40 -9.26
CA LYS A 8 -4.92 5.18 -8.20
C LYS A 8 -5.69 4.27 -7.26
N PHE A 9 -5.25 4.25 -6.00
CA PHE A 9 -5.98 3.63 -4.91
C PHE A 9 -7.24 4.44 -4.58
N ARG A 10 -8.40 3.85 -4.83
CA ARG A 10 -9.73 4.38 -4.53
C ARG A 10 -10.29 3.83 -3.23
N GLY A 11 -9.69 2.81 -2.63
CA GLY A 11 -10.25 2.08 -1.48
C GLY A 11 -10.76 0.70 -1.89
N SER A 12 -11.21 -0.11 -0.93
CA SER A 12 -11.86 -1.39 -1.24
C SER A 12 -13.02 -1.65 -0.30
N ASP A 13 -13.94 -2.54 -0.71
CA ASP A 13 -15.09 -2.97 0.11
C ASP A 13 -14.65 -3.53 1.49
N ASN A 14 -13.42 -4.02 1.57
CA ASN A 14 -12.88 -4.69 2.74
C ASN A 14 -11.96 -3.78 3.59
N TYR A 15 -11.84 -2.49 3.28
CA TYR A 15 -10.96 -1.59 4.04
C TYR A 15 -11.49 -0.15 4.11
N VAL A 16 -11.83 0.29 5.31
CA VAL A 16 -12.21 1.69 5.58
C VAL A 16 -10.95 2.56 5.61
N THR A 17 -10.77 3.41 4.61
CA THR A 17 -9.65 4.37 4.56
C THR A 17 -10.14 5.80 4.75
N SER A 18 -9.45 6.54 5.63
CA SER A 18 -9.56 8.00 5.67
C SER A 18 -9.07 8.62 4.36
N GLU A 19 -9.50 9.83 4.07
CA GLU A 19 -9.03 10.58 2.90
C GLU A 19 -7.51 10.82 2.96
N ALA A 20 -7.00 11.21 4.12
CA ALA A 20 -5.57 11.46 4.32
C ALA A 20 -4.71 10.22 4.01
N LEU A 21 -5.13 9.04 4.46
CA LEU A 21 -4.41 7.79 4.18
C LEU A 21 -4.42 7.46 2.69
N ARG A 22 -5.58 7.62 2.04
CA ARG A 22 -5.74 7.40 0.60
C ARG A 22 -4.85 8.33 -0.22
N ASN A 23 -4.76 9.59 0.18
CA ASN A 23 -3.90 10.58 -0.46
C ASN A 23 -2.42 10.23 -0.30
N ALA A 24 -1.99 9.83 0.91
CA ALA A 24 -0.62 9.40 1.15
C ALA A 24 -0.21 8.20 0.26
N VAL A 25 -1.10 7.22 0.11
CA VAL A 25 -0.91 6.07 -0.79
C VAL A 25 -0.80 6.52 -2.25
N ASN A 26 -1.74 7.33 -2.72
CA ASN A 26 -1.74 7.80 -4.11
C ASN A 26 -0.53 8.65 -4.45
N VAL A 27 -0.05 9.49 -3.52
CA VAL A 27 1.18 10.26 -3.68
C VAL A 27 2.39 9.34 -3.78
N ALA A 28 2.48 8.30 -2.93
CA ALA A 28 3.57 7.33 -2.98
C ALA A 28 3.61 6.58 -4.32
N ILE A 29 2.45 6.16 -4.85
CA ILE A 29 2.34 5.51 -6.15
C ILE A 29 2.75 6.47 -7.28
N ALA A 30 2.18 7.68 -7.31
CA ALA A 30 2.46 8.67 -8.34
C ALA A 30 3.94 9.07 -8.41
N LEU A 31 4.61 9.13 -7.25
CA LEU A 31 6.04 9.46 -7.16
C LEU A 31 6.95 8.24 -7.31
N THR A 32 6.40 7.03 -7.40
CA THR A 32 7.18 5.78 -7.38
C THR A 32 8.12 5.70 -6.15
N ARG A 33 7.64 6.16 -5.00
CA ARG A 33 8.41 6.17 -3.74
C ARG A 33 7.83 5.19 -2.73
N PRO A 34 8.67 4.54 -1.90
CA PRO A 34 8.19 3.63 -0.86
C PRO A 34 7.40 4.38 0.22
N LEU A 35 6.36 3.74 0.74
CA LEU A 35 5.54 4.25 1.85
C LEU A 35 5.72 3.36 3.08
N LEU A 36 6.20 3.94 4.18
CA LEU A 36 6.30 3.27 5.48
C LEU A 36 5.06 3.56 6.32
N VAL A 37 4.28 2.53 6.63
CA VAL A 37 3.05 2.64 7.43
C VAL A 37 3.34 2.21 8.88
N ARG A 38 3.10 3.11 9.83
CA ARG A 38 3.29 2.88 11.29
C ARG A 38 1.96 2.95 12.02
N GLY A 39 1.87 2.30 13.17
CA GLY A 39 0.69 2.34 14.06
C GLY A 39 0.58 1.12 14.96
N GLU A 40 -0.34 1.16 15.92
CA GLU A 40 -0.53 0.10 16.92
C GLU A 40 -0.86 -1.27 16.30
N PRO A 41 -0.48 -2.39 16.93
CA PRO A 41 -0.92 -3.72 16.50
C PRO A 41 -2.44 -3.78 16.30
N GLY A 42 -2.89 -4.44 15.23
CA GLY A 42 -4.32 -4.56 14.92
C GLY A 42 -4.94 -3.40 14.12
N THR A 43 -4.22 -2.31 13.81
CA THR A 43 -4.77 -1.16 13.05
C THR A 43 -4.91 -1.38 11.53
N GLY A 44 -4.91 -2.62 11.06
CA GLY A 44 -5.14 -2.93 9.65
C GLY A 44 -4.00 -2.58 8.68
N LYS A 45 -2.77 -2.37 9.15
CA LYS A 45 -1.60 -2.07 8.28
C LYS A 45 -1.34 -3.15 7.22
N THR A 46 -1.41 -4.42 7.61
CA THR A 46 -1.27 -5.54 6.66
C THR A 46 -2.45 -5.56 5.69
N LEU A 47 -3.67 -5.35 6.19
CA LEU A 47 -4.88 -5.33 5.38
C LEU A 47 -4.87 -4.18 4.35
N LEU A 48 -4.29 -3.03 4.68
CA LEU A 48 -4.08 -1.92 3.76
C LEU A 48 -3.26 -2.37 2.54
N ALA A 49 -2.17 -3.10 2.74
CA ALA A 49 -1.34 -3.58 1.63
C ALA A 49 -2.12 -4.54 0.70
N HIS A 50 -2.95 -5.41 1.27
CA HIS A 50 -3.85 -6.28 0.50
C HIS A 50 -4.91 -5.48 -0.27
N SER A 51 -5.57 -4.53 0.39
CA SER A 51 -6.59 -3.67 -0.20
C SER A 51 -6.04 -2.86 -1.37
N ILE A 52 -4.85 -2.25 -1.22
CA ILE A 52 -4.19 -1.52 -2.29
C ILE A 52 -3.94 -2.45 -3.47
N ALA A 53 -3.27 -3.59 -3.26
CA ALA A 53 -2.92 -4.51 -4.32
C ALA A 53 -4.14 -5.03 -5.10
N GLN A 54 -5.24 -5.32 -4.40
CA GLN A 54 -6.51 -5.73 -5.02
C GLN A 54 -7.12 -4.62 -5.87
N ASP A 55 -7.21 -3.40 -5.34
CA ASP A 55 -7.85 -2.26 -6.03
C ASP A 55 -7.08 -1.83 -7.29
N ILE A 56 -5.74 -1.86 -7.24
CA ILE A 56 -4.92 -1.53 -8.42
C ILE A 56 -4.56 -2.74 -9.29
N GLY A 57 -5.09 -3.93 -8.99
CA GLY A 57 -4.88 -5.15 -9.80
C GLY A 57 -3.44 -5.64 -9.84
N LYS A 58 -2.66 -5.46 -8.77
CA LYS A 58 -1.25 -5.89 -8.70
C LYS A 58 -1.04 -7.09 -7.77
N LYS A 59 0.02 -7.86 -8.05
CA LYS A 59 0.48 -8.92 -7.17
C LYS A 59 1.09 -8.32 -5.91
N LEU A 60 0.56 -8.69 -4.74
CA LEU A 60 1.19 -8.37 -3.45
C LEU A 60 2.39 -9.30 -3.21
N ILE A 61 3.56 -8.71 -2.96
CA ILE A 61 4.75 -9.45 -2.52
C ILE A 61 4.83 -9.30 -1.00
N VAL A 62 4.78 -10.42 -0.29
CA VAL A 62 4.86 -10.45 1.17
C VAL A 62 6.25 -10.94 1.57
N TRP A 63 6.97 -10.11 2.33
CA TRP A 63 8.25 -10.48 2.93
C TRP A 63 8.20 -10.26 4.44
N ASN A 64 8.19 -11.36 5.19
CA ASN A 64 8.20 -11.32 6.65
C ASN A 64 9.64 -11.22 7.16
N ILE A 65 9.99 -10.08 7.75
CA ILE A 65 11.31 -9.85 8.34
C ILE A 65 11.30 -10.21 9.84
N LYS A 66 12.26 -11.03 10.27
CA LYS A 66 12.55 -11.38 11.66
C LYS A 66 14.00 -11.05 11.97
N SER A 67 14.38 -10.98 13.25
CA SER A 67 15.77 -10.76 13.66
C SER A 67 16.75 -11.83 13.14
N THR A 68 16.24 -13.00 12.77
CA THR A 68 17.02 -14.11 12.20
C THR A 68 16.96 -14.18 10.68
N THR A 69 16.29 -13.24 10.01
CA THR A 69 16.23 -13.21 8.54
C THR A 69 17.61 -12.88 7.98
N LYS A 70 18.22 -13.81 7.24
CA LYS A 70 19.41 -13.56 6.43
C LYS A 70 18.99 -13.16 5.02
N ALA A 71 19.59 -12.11 4.48
CA ALA A 71 19.49 -11.82 3.05
C ALA A 71 20.26 -12.90 2.28
N GLN A 72 19.64 -13.47 1.26
CA GLN A 72 20.32 -14.33 0.29
C GLN A 72 20.96 -13.48 -0.79
#